data_AF-A0A2M7EMA8-F1
#
_entry.id   AF-A0A2M7EMA8-F1
#
_cell.length_a   1.000
_cell.length_b   1.000
_cell.length_c   1.000
_cell.angle_alpha   90.00
_cell.angle_beta   90.00
_cell.angle_gamma   90.00
#
_symmetry.space_group_name_H-M   'P 1'
#
loop_
_entity.id
_entity.type
_entity.pdbx_description
1 polymer ?
#
loop_
_entity_poly.entity_id
_entity_poly.type
_entity_poly.pdbx_seq_one_letter_code
_entity_poly.pdbx_strand_id
1 'polypeptide(L)'
;RLHVAVAAVAVIAVWVLAQMDLAALPAEPWSDREWFFNPFGWQLVFFTGFALMSGWLPAPPVNRLLVLVAAVIVLAIVPLAWFRILREVALFSEWRAALGPLIAKTDFGLLRYVHFLALAYLAWVAVGPRGARLSPPEGDGMLARAWRVGLAMILKVGQQSLAVFIVSMYVARLLGVALDVMGRSHLSMALINIGGMMILVAAAYCAGWFKAHPWRKSAKAPRP
;
A
#
# COMPACT_ATOMS: atom_id res chain seq x y z
N ARG A 1 7.27 -17.12 27.98
CA ARG A 1 7.52 -16.56 26.62
C ARG A 1 6.49 -17.20 25.70
N LEU A 2 5.63 -16.43 25.05
CA LEU A 2 4.63 -16.98 24.14
C LEU A 2 5.33 -17.49 22.87
N HIS A 3 4.99 -18.69 22.40
CA HIS A 3 5.60 -19.28 21.22
C HIS A 3 5.07 -18.60 19.94
N VAL A 4 5.92 -18.38 18.93
CA VAL A 4 5.52 -17.76 17.64
C VAL A 4 4.32 -18.48 17.00
N ALA A 5 4.25 -19.81 17.15
CA ALA A 5 3.11 -20.59 16.67
C ALA A 5 1.78 -20.16 17.30
N VAL A 6 1.75 -19.78 18.58
CA VAL A 6 0.52 -19.31 19.24
C VAL A 6 0.05 -18.00 18.61
N ALA A 7 0.98 -17.08 18.31
CA ALA A 7 0.66 -15.85 17.61
C ALA A 7 0.13 -16.11 16.19
N ALA A 8 0.77 -17.04 15.45
CA ALA A 8 0.31 -17.42 14.11
C ALA A 8 -1.09 -18.04 14.12
N VAL A 9 -1.36 -18.95 15.07
CA VAL A 9 -2.68 -19.56 15.24
C VAL A 9 -3.73 -18.51 15.59
N ALA A 10 -3.42 -17.56 16.48
CA ALA A 10 -4.35 -16.47 16.82
C ALA A 10 -4.68 -15.60 15.60
N VAL A 11 -3.66 -15.20 14.81
CA VAL A 11 -3.85 -14.43 13.57
C VAL A 11 -4.73 -15.19 12.57
N ILE A 12 -4.48 -16.48 12.37
CA ILE A 12 -5.28 -17.31 11.45
C ILE A 12 -6.71 -17.48 11.97
N ALA A 13 -6.89 -17.75 13.27
CA ALA A 13 -8.21 -17.90 13.88
C ALA A 13 -9.06 -16.64 13.72
N VAL A 14 -8.48 -15.46 13.98
CA VAL A 14 -9.18 -14.18 13.79
C VAL A 14 -9.57 -13.97 12.33
N TRP A 15 -8.70 -14.33 11.37
CA TRP A 15 -9.04 -14.27 9.96
C TRP A 15 -10.16 -15.25 9.57
N VAL A 16 -10.16 -16.47 10.12
CA VAL A 16 -11.24 -17.47 9.90
C VAL A 16 -12.57 -16.94 10.45
N LEU A 17 -12.59 -16.31 11.62
CA LEU A 17 -13.81 -15.68 12.17
C LEU A 17 -14.37 -14.63 11.21
N ALA A 18 -13.50 -13.83 10.57
CA ALA A 18 -13.93 -12.89 9.53
C ALA A 18 -14.46 -13.61 8.28
N GLN A 19 -13.86 -14.72 7.84
CA GLN A 19 -14.37 -15.49 6.69
C GLN A 19 -15.74 -16.15 6.97
N MET A 20 -16.03 -16.45 8.23
CA MET A 20 -17.28 -17.05 8.67
C MET A 20 -18.36 -16.01 9.01
N ASP A 21 -18.11 -14.73 8.75
CA ASP A 21 -19.02 -13.62 9.06
C ASP A 21 -19.28 -13.44 10.58
N LEU A 22 -18.49 -14.09 11.43
CA LEU A 22 -18.60 -14.03 12.89
C LEU A 22 -17.91 -12.79 13.48
N ALA A 23 -17.14 -12.06 12.67
CA ALA A 23 -16.44 -10.84 13.03
C ALA A 23 -16.88 -9.63 12.18
N ALA A 24 -18.12 -9.65 11.69
CA ALA A 24 -18.74 -8.58 10.92
C ALA A 24 -19.36 -7.51 11.84
N LEU A 25 -18.49 -6.79 12.56
CA LEU A 25 -18.94 -5.78 13.52
C LEU A 25 -19.37 -4.46 12.84
N PRO A 26 -20.28 -3.68 13.43
CA PRO A 26 -20.62 -2.34 12.95
C PRO A 26 -19.40 -1.41 12.92
N ALA A 27 -19.31 -0.59 11.87
CA ALA A 27 -18.28 0.43 11.69
C ALA A 27 -18.58 1.73 12.43
N GLU A 28 -19.82 1.91 12.89
CA GLU A 28 -20.27 3.08 13.61
C GLU A 28 -21.32 2.73 14.69
N PRO A 29 -21.41 3.50 15.79
CA PRO A 29 -22.41 3.27 16.84
C PRO A 29 -23.88 3.47 16.46
N TRP A 30 -24.18 4.08 15.32
CA TRP A 30 -25.54 4.53 14.97
C TRP A 30 -26.17 3.76 13.79
N SER A 31 -25.48 2.75 13.25
CA SER A 31 -26.05 1.87 12.22
C SER A 31 -25.36 0.51 12.23
N ASP A 32 -26.01 -0.50 11.65
CA ASP A 32 -25.45 -1.84 11.46
C ASP A 32 -24.53 -1.95 10.23
N ARG A 33 -24.09 -0.81 9.66
CA ARG A 33 -23.16 -0.83 8.52
C ARG A 33 -21.82 -1.39 8.96
N GLU A 34 -21.41 -2.48 8.34
CA GLU A 34 -20.12 -3.11 8.60
C GLU A 34 -18.91 -2.30 8.09
N TRP A 35 -17.74 -2.69 8.59
CA TRP A 35 -16.46 -2.18 8.10
C TRP A 35 -16.23 -2.57 6.65
N PHE A 36 -16.11 -1.60 5.76
CA PHE A 36 -15.77 -1.84 4.36
C PHE A 36 -14.42 -2.59 4.17
N PHE A 37 -13.50 -2.39 5.12
CA PHE A 37 -12.30 -3.21 5.29
C PHE A 37 -12.35 -3.80 6.69
N ASN A 38 -12.79 -5.05 6.81
CA ASN A 38 -12.91 -5.71 8.10
C ASN A 38 -11.52 -5.86 8.73
N PRO A 39 -11.22 -5.21 9.88
CA PRO A 39 -9.89 -5.27 10.49
C PRO A 39 -9.48 -6.69 10.88
N PHE A 40 -10.45 -7.57 11.21
CA PHE A 40 -10.19 -8.97 11.57
C PHE A 40 -9.76 -9.83 10.37
N GLY A 41 -10.21 -9.49 9.16
CA GLY A 41 -9.72 -10.09 7.92
C GLY A 41 -8.37 -9.51 7.48
N TRP A 42 -8.29 -8.17 7.43
CA TRP A 42 -7.10 -7.46 6.91
C TRP A 42 -5.87 -7.54 7.81
N GLN A 43 -6.02 -7.82 9.11
CA GLN A 43 -4.87 -8.04 9.99
C GLN A 43 -3.93 -9.15 9.48
N LEU A 44 -4.43 -10.15 8.75
CA LEU A 44 -3.62 -11.24 8.21
C LEU A 44 -2.43 -10.73 7.38
N VAL A 45 -2.65 -9.77 6.47
CA VAL A 45 -1.58 -9.24 5.62
C VAL A 45 -0.58 -8.39 6.40
N PHE A 46 -1.05 -7.62 7.38
CA PHE A 46 -0.18 -6.81 8.23
C PHE A 46 0.71 -7.67 9.12
N PHE A 47 0.15 -8.69 9.77
CA PHE A 47 0.93 -9.63 10.58
C PHE A 47 1.85 -10.51 9.73
N THR A 48 1.48 -10.82 8.49
CA THR A 48 2.40 -11.49 7.55
C THR A 48 3.62 -10.61 7.27
N GLY A 49 3.41 -9.33 6.96
CA GLY A 49 4.50 -8.37 6.75
C GLY A 49 5.36 -8.18 7.99
N PHE A 50 4.74 -8.06 9.16
CA PHE A 50 5.43 -8.03 10.45
C PHE A 50 6.28 -9.29 10.66
N ALA A 51 5.71 -10.48 10.50
CA ALA A 51 6.42 -11.73 10.71
C ALA A 51 7.65 -11.88 9.79
N LEU A 52 7.57 -11.40 8.54
CA LEU A 52 8.73 -11.34 7.63
C LEU A 52 9.79 -10.34 8.11
N MET A 53 9.39 -9.12 8.50
CA MET A 53 10.33 -8.07 8.91
C MET A 53 10.96 -8.33 10.29
N SER A 54 10.23 -8.99 11.20
CA SER A 54 10.71 -9.38 12.53
C SER A 54 11.54 -10.67 12.52
N GLY A 55 11.65 -11.35 11.37
CA GLY A 55 12.40 -12.59 11.23
C GLY A 55 11.71 -13.83 11.82
N TRP A 56 10.40 -13.76 12.08
CA TRP A 56 9.60 -14.93 12.45
C TRP A 56 9.42 -15.87 11.27
N LEU A 57 9.26 -15.29 10.07
CA LEU A 57 9.25 -16.00 8.80
C LEU A 57 10.53 -15.67 8.03
N PRO A 58 11.19 -16.67 7.42
CA PRO A 58 12.33 -16.41 6.55
C PRO A 58 11.86 -15.66 5.29
N ALA A 59 12.76 -14.88 4.70
CA ALA A 59 12.52 -14.30 3.39
C ALA A 59 12.31 -15.42 2.35
N PRO A 60 11.35 -15.27 1.41
CA PRO A 60 11.12 -16.27 0.39
C PRO A 60 12.35 -16.41 -0.54
N PRO A 61 12.66 -17.62 -1.03
CA PRO A 61 13.79 -17.82 -1.92
C PRO A 61 13.55 -17.15 -3.27
N VAL A 62 14.57 -16.49 -3.82
CA VAL A 62 14.49 -15.89 -5.16
C VAL A 62 14.87 -16.94 -6.21
N ASN A 63 13.87 -17.60 -6.77
CA ASN A 63 14.07 -18.54 -7.88
C ASN A 63 13.09 -18.30 -9.03
N ARG A 64 13.47 -18.74 -10.25
CA ARG A 64 12.70 -18.49 -11.48
C ARG A 64 11.30 -19.08 -11.44
N LEU A 65 11.14 -20.25 -10.83
CA LEU A 65 9.85 -20.92 -10.72
C LEU A 65 8.87 -20.10 -9.88
N LEU A 66 9.29 -19.64 -8.69
CA LEU A 66 8.44 -18.84 -7.83
C LEU A 66 8.09 -17.48 -8.45
N VAL A 67 9.02 -16.87 -9.19
CA VAL A 67 8.75 -15.66 -9.98
C VAL A 67 7.70 -15.93 -11.06
N LEU A 68 7.83 -17.03 -11.81
CA LEU A 68 6.86 -17.41 -12.84
C LEU A 68 5.49 -17.69 -12.23
N VAL A 69 5.42 -18.46 -11.14
CA VAL A 69 4.17 -18.76 -10.43
C VAL A 69 3.50 -17.48 -9.94
N ALA A 70 4.25 -16.58 -9.30
CA ALA A 70 3.71 -15.31 -8.84
C ALA A 70 3.22 -14.44 -10.01
N ALA A 71 3.96 -14.38 -11.12
CA ALA A 71 3.54 -13.67 -12.33
C ALA A 71 2.26 -14.26 -12.93
N VAL A 72 2.16 -15.58 -13.02
CA VAL A 72 0.95 -16.26 -13.49
C VAL A 72 -0.24 -15.95 -12.59
N ILE A 73 -0.09 -15.99 -11.27
CA ILE A 73 -1.17 -15.64 -10.31
C ILE A 73 -1.66 -14.21 -10.55
N VAL A 74 -0.75 -13.24 -10.68
CA VAL A 74 -1.10 -11.84 -10.90
C VAL A 74 -1.80 -11.65 -12.25
N LEU A 75 -1.30 -12.28 -13.31
CA LEU A 75 -1.89 -12.16 -14.65
C LEU A 75 -3.23 -12.89 -14.76
N ALA A 76 -3.39 -14.04 -14.11
CA ALA A 76 -4.63 -14.81 -14.11
C ALA A 76 -5.79 -14.05 -13.45
N ILE A 77 -5.52 -13.11 -12.54
CA ILE A 77 -6.57 -12.30 -11.92
C ILE A 77 -7.12 -11.21 -12.84
N VAL A 78 -6.35 -10.76 -13.84
CA VAL A 78 -6.73 -9.65 -14.74
C VAL A 78 -8.12 -9.85 -15.37
N PRO A 79 -8.44 -10.99 -16.01
CA PRO A 79 -9.77 -11.21 -16.58
C PRO A 79 -10.88 -11.25 -15.52
N LEU A 80 -10.56 -11.62 -14.28
CA LEU A 80 -11.52 -11.70 -13.18
C LEU A 80 -11.70 -10.36 -12.43
N ALA A 81 -10.84 -9.38 -12.66
CA ALA A 81 -10.84 -8.09 -11.96
C ALA A 81 -11.18 -6.90 -12.86
N TRP A 82 -10.92 -6.99 -14.16
CA TRP A 82 -11.12 -5.88 -15.08
C TRP A 82 -12.56 -5.80 -15.57
N PHE A 83 -13.28 -4.75 -15.16
CA PHE A 83 -14.71 -4.58 -15.45
C PHE A 83 -15.09 -4.65 -16.94
N ARG A 84 -14.17 -4.28 -17.85
CA ARG A 84 -14.43 -4.37 -19.29
C ARG A 84 -14.53 -5.82 -19.74
N ILE A 85 -13.62 -6.69 -19.31
CA ILE A 85 -13.68 -8.12 -19.62
C ILE A 85 -14.91 -8.76 -18.99
N LEU A 86 -15.19 -8.45 -17.72
CA LEU A 86 -16.34 -9.01 -16.99
C LEU A 86 -17.70 -8.65 -17.62
N ARG A 87 -17.80 -7.50 -18.30
CA ARG A 87 -19.03 -7.08 -18.98
C ARG A 87 -19.23 -7.76 -20.33
N GLU A 88 -18.15 -8.06 -21.04
CA GLU A 88 -18.21 -8.60 -22.40
C GLU A 88 -18.15 -10.13 -22.46
N VAL A 89 -17.58 -10.78 -21.43
CA VAL A 89 -17.34 -12.24 -21.42
C VAL A 89 -18.04 -12.88 -20.22
N ALA A 90 -19.19 -13.51 -20.47
CA ALA A 90 -20.03 -14.12 -19.45
C ALA A 90 -19.28 -15.15 -18.58
N LEU A 91 -18.42 -15.99 -19.19
CA LEU A 91 -17.62 -16.99 -18.49
C LEU A 91 -16.83 -16.41 -17.31
N PHE A 92 -16.16 -15.27 -17.51
CA PHE A 92 -15.36 -14.65 -16.45
C PHE A 92 -16.22 -13.99 -15.37
N SER A 93 -17.41 -13.50 -15.73
CA SER A 93 -18.39 -13.00 -14.76
C SER A 93 -18.92 -14.12 -13.87
N GLU A 94 -19.27 -15.27 -14.44
CA GLU A 94 -19.70 -16.47 -13.72
C GLU A 94 -18.61 -16.99 -12.79
N TRP A 95 -17.38 -17.11 -13.28
CA TRP A 95 -16.23 -17.52 -12.46
C TRP A 95 -15.98 -16.55 -11.31
N ARG A 96 -16.06 -15.24 -11.57
CA ARG A 96 -15.93 -14.22 -10.53
C ARG A 96 -17.02 -14.36 -9.47
N ALA A 97 -18.26 -14.60 -9.86
CA ALA A 97 -19.37 -14.81 -8.94
C ALA A 97 -19.15 -16.08 -8.09
N ALA A 98 -18.75 -17.19 -8.71
CA ALA A 98 -18.45 -18.45 -8.02
C ALA A 98 -17.28 -18.32 -7.03
N LEU A 99 -16.28 -17.50 -7.36
CA LEU A 99 -15.13 -17.23 -6.51
C LEU A 99 -15.39 -16.16 -5.43
N GLY A 100 -16.58 -15.55 -5.40
CA GLY A 100 -16.96 -14.41 -4.57
C GLY A 100 -16.40 -14.44 -3.14
N PRO A 101 -16.68 -15.50 -2.35
CA PRO A 101 -16.16 -15.62 -0.97
C PRO A 101 -14.63 -15.58 -0.89
N LEU A 102 -13.94 -16.22 -1.84
CA LEU A 102 -12.48 -16.31 -1.86
C LEU A 102 -11.79 -15.01 -2.32
N ILE A 103 -12.51 -14.14 -3.04
CA ILE A 103 -11.98 -12.86 -3.55
C ILE A 103 -12.55 -11.64 -2.81
N ALA A 104 -13.37 -11.88 -1.78
CA ALA A 104 -14.06 -10.86 -1.01
C ALA A 104 -13.10 -9.74 -0.57
N LYS A 105 -13.52 -8.50 -0.76
CA LYS A 105 -12.71 -7.31 -0.40
C LYS A 105 -12.84 -6.99 1.08
N THR A 106 -14.07 -7.07 1.59
CA THR A 106 -14.42 -6.73 2.98
C THR A 106 -13.58 -7.55 3.95
N ASP A 107 -13.68 -8.88 3.89
CA ASP A 107 -13.05 -9.80 4.85
C ASP A 107 -11.69 -10.32 4.39
N PHE A 108 -11.14 -9.78 3.30
CA PHE A 108 -9.83 -10.15 2.80
C PHE A 108 -9.70 -11.66 2.46
N GLY A 109 -10.48 -12.08 1.46
CA GLY A 109 -10.58 -13.48 1.06
C GLY A 109 -9.25 -14.14 0.68
N LEU A 110 -9.20 -15.47 0.77
CA LEU A 110 -7.96 -16.24 0.61
C LEU A 110 -7.23 -15.98 -0.73
N LEU A 111 -7.95 -15.95 -1.86
CA LEU A 111 -7.33 -15.70 -3.16
C LEU A 111 -6.84 -14.25 -3.29
N ARG A 112 -7.48 -13.30 -2.61
CA ARG A 112 -6.98 -11.92 -2.51
C ARG A 112 -5.66 -11.87 -1.73
N TYR A 113 -5.55 -12.63 -0.65
CA TYR A 113 -4.30 -12.74 0.12
C TYR A 113 -3.18 -13.37 -0.73
N VAL A 114 -3.46 -14.48 -1.42
CA VAL A 114 -2.50 -15.14 -2.33
C VAL A 114 -2.05 -14.19 -3.44
N HIS A 115 -2.99 -13.49 -4.08
CA HIS A 115 -2.67 -12.49 -5.10
C HIS A 115 -1.81 -11.34 -4.53
N PHE A 116 -2.15 -10.84 -3.34
CA PHE A 116 -1.35 -9.81 -2.67
C PHE A 116 0.09 -10.28 -2.43
N LEU A 117 0.27 -11.50 -1.91
CA LEU A 117 1.60 -12.07 -1.67
C LEU A 117 2.38 -12.28 -2.97
N ALA A 118 1.73 -12.74 -4.04
CA ALA A 118 2.36 -12.89 -5.35
C ALA A 118 2.86 -11.52 -5.88
N LEU A 119 2.02 -10.50 -5.83
CA LEU A 119 2.39 -9.15 -6.24
C LEU A 119 3.50 -8.56 -5.36
N ALA A 120 3.40 -8.73 -4.04
CA ALA A 120 4.41 -8.27 -3.10
C ALA A 120 5.76 -8.97 -3.32
N TYR A 121 5.76 -10.27 -3.61
CA TYR A 121 6.96 -11.03 -3.95
C TYR A 121 7.59 -10.51 -5.25
N LEU A 122 6.81 -10.30 -6.31
CA LEU A 122 7.33 -9.73 -7.56
C LEU A 122 7.89 -8.33 -7.37
N ALA A 123 7.20 -7.46 -6.62
CA ALA A 123 7.67 -6.12 -6.30
C ALA A 123 8.96 -6.16 -5.47
N TRP A 124 9.03 -7.02 -4.46
CA TRP A 124 10.24 -7.21 -3.65
C TRP A 124 11.41 -7.73 -4.48
N VAL A 125 11.18 -8.72 -5.34
CA VAL A 125 12.18 -9.20 -6.30
C VAL A 125 12.59 -8.07 -7.23
N ALA A 126 11.68 -7.28 -7.80
CA ALA A 126 12.03 -6.18 -8.70
C ALA A 126 12.89 -5.10 -8.00
N VAL A 127 12.54 -4.75 -6.77
CA VAL A 127 13.19 -3.71 -5.97
C VAL A 127 14.54 -4.17 -5.37
N GLY A 128 14.67 -5.47 -5.11
CA GLY A 128 15.87 -6.09 -4.54
C GLY A 128 16.04 -5.86 -3.02
N PRO A 129 17.01 -6.52 -2.39
CA PRO A 129 17.26 -6.41 -0.95
C PRO A 129 17.43 -4.95 -0.52
N ARG A 130 16.67 -4.52 0.50
CA ARG A 130 16.68 -3.14 1.03
C ARG A 130 16.48 -2.04 -0.03
N GLY A 131 15.91 -2.36 -1.19
CA GLY A 131 15.75 -1.39 -2.27
C GLY A 131 16.99 -1.10 -3.09
N ALA A 132 17.98 -1.99 -3.10
CA ALA A 132 19.24 -1.79 -3.81
C ALA A 132 19.07 -1.41 -5.30
N ARG A 133 18.03 -1.90 -5.99
CA ARG A 133 17.77 -1.57 -7.41
C ARG A 133 17.05 -0.23 -7.62
N LEU A 134 16.59 0.41 -6.56
CA LEU A 134 16.02 1.76 -6.59
C LEU A 134 17.10 2.84 -6.36
N SER A 135 18.30 2.44 -5.97
CA SER A 135 19.42 3.34 -5.74
C SER A 135 19.78 4.11 -7.02
N PRO A 136 20.18 5.38 -6.90
CA PRO A 136 20.66 6.15 -8.04
C PRO A 136 21.85 5.47 -8.73
N PRO A 137 21.98 5.60 -10.06
CA PRO A 137 23.18 5.19 -10.78
C PRO A 137 24.44 5.85 -10.21
N GLU A 138 25.57 5.17 -10.32
CA GLU A 138 26.88 5.71 -9.93
C GLU A 138 27.26 6.92 -10.80
N GLY A 139 27.89 7.93 -10.19
CA GLY A 139 28.36 9.14 -10.85
C GLY A 139 27.47 10.39 -10.70
N ASP A 140 27.90 11.47 -11.35
CA ASP A 140 27.33 12.82 -11.23
C ASP A 140 26.67 13.35 -12.51
N GLY A 141 26.27 12.44 -13.39
CA GLY A 141 25.44 12.78 -14.56
C GLY A 141 24.13 13.46 -14.16
N MET A 142 23.56 14.23 -15.10
CA MET A 142 22.29 14.95 -14.88
C MET A 142 21.15 14.00 -14.46
N LEU A 143 21.07 12.82 -15.06
CA LEU A 143 20.06 11.80 -14.75
C LEU A 143 20.22 11.25 -13.32
N ALA A 144 21.46 10.98 -12.89
CA ALA A 144 21.73 10.50 -11.53
C ALA A 144 21.37 11.57 -10.48
N ARG A 145 21.66 12.85 -10.76
CA ARG A 145 21.24 13.98 -9.91
C ARG A 145 19.72 14.13 -9.84
N ALA A 146 19.04 14.11 -10.98
CA ALA A 146 17.58 14.19 -11.02
C ALA A 146 16.91 13.04 -10.25
N TRP A 147 17.42 11.80 -10.42
CA TRP A 147 16.92 10.64 -9.69
C TRP A 147 17.18 10.75 -8.19
N ARG A 148 18.36 11.22 -7.76
CA ARG A 148 18.66 11.47 -6.33
C ARG A 148 17.65 12.42 -5.69
N VAL A 149 17.35 13.53 -6.38
CA VAL A 149 16.38 14.51 -5.90
C VAL A 149 14.97 13.91 -5.85
N GLY A 150 14.53 13.24 -6.92
CA GLY A 150 13.22 12.60 -6.97
C GLY A 150 13.05 11.53 -5.89
N LEU A 151 14.04 10.66 -5.71
CA LEU A 151 14.05 9.63 -4.68
C LEU A 151 14.00 10.26 -3.28
N ALA A 152 14.76 11.32 -3.02
CA ALA A 152 14.73 12.04 -1.74
C ALA A 152 13.34 12.62 -1.45
N MET A 153 12.66 13.19 -2.44
CA MET A 153 11.28 13.67 -2.30
C MET A 153 10.32 12.52 -1.97
N ILE A 154 10.38 11.41 -2.71
CA ILE A 154 9.54 10.23 -2.48
C ILE A 154 9.74 9.70 -1.06
N LEU A 155 11.00 9.54 -0.63
CA LEU A 155 11.33 9.08 0.71
C LEU A 155 10.84 10.06 1.79
N LYS A 156 10.98 11.37 1.57
CA LYS A 156 10.52 12.39 2.52
C LYS A 156 9.00 12.34 2.72
N VAL A 157 8.24 12.19 1.64
CA VAL A 157 6.78 12.01 1.67
C VAL A 157 6.41 10.76 2.47
N GLY A 158 7.10 9.62 2.23
CA GLY A 158 6.89 8.39 2.98
C GLY A 158 7.22 8.49 4.48
N GLN A 159 8.31 9.19 4.84
CA GLN A 159 8.71 9.41 6.24
C GLN A 159 7.72 10.28 7.03
N GLN A 160 6.93 11.11 6.34
CA GLN A 160 5.93 11.99 6.93
C GLN A 160 4.50 11.53 6.61
N SER A 161 4.31 10.21 6.43
CA SER A 161 3.08 9.59 5.93
C SER A 161 1.80 10.06 6.63
N LEU A 162 1.78 10.16 7.97
CA LEU A 162 0.59 10.60 8.71
C LEU A 162 0.18 12.04 8.35
N ALA A 163 1.14 12.98 8.35
CA ALA A 163 0.87 14.37 8.04
C ALA A 163 0.43 14.53 6.58
N VAL A 164 1.15 13.87 5.66
CA VAL A 164 0.82 13.85 4.24
C VAL A 164 -0.57 13.24 4.00
N PHE A 165 -0.93 12.17 4.72
CA PHE A 165 -2.22 11.51 4.61
C PHE A 165 -3.38 12.44 5.02
N ILE A 166 -3.25 13.14 6.16
CA ILE A 166 -4.29 14.08 6.60
C ILE A 166 -4.44 15.23 5.60
N VAL A 167 -3.32 15.79 5.14
CA VAL A 167 -3.33 16.87 4.14
C VAL A 167 -3.95 16.38 2.82
N SER A 168 -3.62 15.16 2.38
CA SER A 168 -4.13 14.63 1.11
C SER A 168 -5.63 14.39 1.15
N MET A 169 -6.20 13.91 2.26
CA MET A 169 -7.64 13.72 2.40
C MET A 169 -8.43 15.03 2.20
N TYR A 170 -7.94 16.12 2.77
CA TYR A 170 -8.57 17.43 2.63
C TYR A 170 -8.33 18.04 1.25
N VAL A 171 -7.08 18.08 0.80
CA VAL A 171 -6.68 18.67 -0.50
C VAL A 171 -7.35 17.94 -1.67
N ALA A 172 -7.49 16.61 -1.62
CA ALA A 172 -8.15 15.85 -2.67
C ALA A 172 -9.61 16.28 -2.90
N ARG A 173 -10.33 16.66 -1.83
CA ARG A 173 -11.70 17.20 -1.96
C ARG A 173 -11.71 18.55 -2.66
N LEU A 174 -10.84 19.46 -2.27
CA LEU A 174 -10.74 20.80 -2.89
C LEU A 174 -10.33 20.71 -4.36
N LEU A 175 -9.33 19.88 -4.67
CA LEU A 175 -8.88 19.63 -6.04
C LEU A 175 -9.96 18.95 -6.89
N GLY A 176 -10.80 18.09 -6.28
CA GLY A 176 -11.99 17.54 -6.93
C GLY A 176 -13.00 18.62 -7.33
N VAL A 177 -13.32 19.54 -6.41
CA VAL A 177 -14.19 20.69 -6.72
C VAL A 177 -13.58 21.56 -7.83
N ALA A 178 -12.26 21.80 -7.81
CA ALA A 178 -11.59 22.54 -8.88
C ALA A 178 -11.75 21.86 -10.24
N LEU A 179 -11.66 20.52 -10.31
CA LEU A 179 -11.92 19.77 -11.54
C LEU A 179 -13.38 19.85 -12.00
N ASP A 180 -14.34 19.90 -11.07
CA ASP A 180 -15.75 20.01 -11.40
C ASP A 180 -16.08 21.39 -12.00
N VAL A 181 -15.39 22.46 -11.57
CA VAL A 181 -15.54 23.82 -12.13
C VAL A 181 -14.76 24.01 -13.45
N MET A 182 -13.52 23.51 -13.52
CA MET A 182 -12.65 23.67 -14.70
C MET A 182 -13.03 22.73 -15.86
N GLY A 183 -13.89 21.74 -15.60
CA GLY A 183 -14.15 20.63 -16.49
C GLY A 183 -13.03 19.58 -16.46
N ARG A 184 -13.40 18.33 -16.78
CA ARG A 184 -12.50 17.17 -16.73
C ARG A 184 -11.91 16.87 -18.11
N SER A 185 -10.82 17.55 -18.44
CA SER A 185 -9.99 17.29 -19.63
C SER A 185 -8.66 16.66 -19.22
N HIS A 186 -7.92 16.10 -20.18
CA HIS A 186 -6.58 15.57 -19.92
C HIS A 186 -5.64 16.61 -19.32
N LEU A 187 -5.73 17.86 -19.78
CA LEU A 187 -4.91 18.96 -19.28
C LEU A 187 -5.30 19.37 -17.86
N SER A 188 -6.59 19.57 -17.58
CA SER A 188 -7.03 19.94 -16.22
C SER A 188 -6.70 18.86 -15.20
N MET A 189 -6.90 17.58 -15.57
CA MET A 189 -6.49 16.45 -14.73
C MET A 189 -4.98 16.43 -14.50
N ALA A 190 -4.16 16.64 -15.53
CA ALA A 190 -2.70 16.68 -15.38
C ALA A 190 -2.26 17.81 -14.44
N LEU A 191 -2.77 19.03 -14.65
CA LEU A 191 -2.44 20.19 -13.82
C LEU A 191 -2.82 19.99 -12.35
N ILE A 192 -4.04 19.49 -12.10
CA ILE A 192 -4.53 19.25 -10.75
C ILE A 192 -3.73 18.15 -10.04
N ASN A 193 -3.36 17.07 -10.74
CA ASN A 193 -2.54 16.01 -10.15
C ASN A 193 -1.12 16.51 -9.84
N ILE A 194 -0.48 17.25 -10.76
CA ILE A 194 0.84 17.84 -10.53
C ILE A 194 0.78 18.82 -9.35
N GLY A 195 -0.25 19.68 -9.31
CA GLY A 195 -0.48 20.60 -8.20
C GLY A 195 -0.66 19.87 -6.87
N GLY A 196 -1.47 18.81 -6.86
CA GLY A 196 -1.64 17.94 -5.70
C GLY A 196 -0.32 17.32 -5.24
N MET A 197 0.47 16.75 -6.15
CA MET A 197 1.79 16.19 -5.84
C MET A 197 2.71 17.24 -5.20
N MET A 198 2.76 18.45 -5.76
CA MET A 198 3.57 19.55 -5.23
C MET A 198 3.15 19.95 -3.81
N ILE A 199 1.83 20.04 -3.55
CA ILE A 199 1.29 20.33 -2.22
C ILE A 199 1.69 19.24 -1.22
N LEU A 200 1.61 17.96 -1.60
CA LEU A 200 1.98 16.85 -0.72
C LEU A 200 3.48 16.82 -0.41
N VAL A 201 4.33 17.10 -1.40
CA VAL A 201 5.78 17.25 -1.19
C VAL A 201 6.04 18.42 -0.23
N ALA A 202 5.43 19.58 -0.46
CA ALA A 202 5.58 20.74 0.41
C ALA A 202 5.15 20.41 1.85
N ALA A 203 3.99 19.77 2.04
CA ALA A 203 3.50 19.34 3.34
C ALA A 203 4.49 18.40 4.05
N ALA A 204 5.09 17.45 3.33
CA ALA A 204 6.09 16.55 3.90
C ALA A 204 7.36 17.30 4.37
N TYR A 205 7.85 18.26 3.60
CA TYR A 205 9.00 19.08 4.00
C TYR A 205 8.67 20.01 5.18
N CYS A 206 7.49 20.63 5.17
CA CYS A 206 6.99 21.43 6.29
C CYS A 206 6.92 20.60 7.59
N ALA A 207 6.23 19.45 7.55
CA ALA A 207 6.12 18.57 8.72
C ALA A 207 7.50 18.11 9.21
N GLY A 208 8.40 17.76 8.28
CA GLY A 208 9.77 17.40 8.60
C GLY A 208 10.57 18.55 9.24
N TRP A 209 10.41 19.77 8.75
CA TRP A 209 11.05 20.97 9.30
C TRP A 209 10.55 21.27 10.72
N PHE A 210 9.23 21.20 10.95
CA PHE A 210 8.67 21.41 12.30
C PHE A 210 9.22 20.38 13.30
N LYS A 211 9.26 19.10 12.92
CA LYS A 211 9.81 18.03 13.78
C LYS A 211 11.29 18.19 14.09
N ALA A 212 12.06 18.86 13.22
CA ALA A 212 13.48 19.11 13.44
C ALA A 212 13.76 20.21 14.47
N HIS A 213 12.75 20.96 14.93
CA HIS A 213 12.90 22.07 15.87
C HIS A 213 14.04 23.06 15.53
N PRO A 214 14.17 23.55 14.29
CA PRO A 214 15.31 24.37 13.85
C PRO A 214 15.48 25.67 14.63
N TRP A 215 14.42 26.14 15.30
CA TRP A 215 14.45 27.31 16.19
C TRP A 215 15.05 27.02 17.57
N ARG A 216 15.24 25.75 17.98
CA ARG A 216 15.94 25.41 19.22
C ARG A 216 17.45 25.38 18.91
N LYS A 217 18.19 26.38 19.37
CA LYS A 217 19.66 26.39 19.30
C LYS A 217 20.18 25.12 19.97
N SER A 218 20.82 24.23 19.21
CA SER A 218 21.57 23.11 19.79
C SER A 218 22.62 23.71 20.71
N ALA A 219 22.52 23.47 22.03
CA ALA A 219 23.59 23.78 22.95
C ALA A 219 24.82 23.01 22.45
N LYS A 220 25.79 23.70 21.84
CA LYS A 220 27.06 23.08 21.48
C LYS A 220 27.69 22.64 22.80
N ALA A 221 27.79 21.33 23.01
CA ALA A 221 28.62 20.81 24.08
C ALA A 221 30.04 21.39 23.91
N PRO A 222 30.68 21.88 24.99
CA PRO A 222 32.06 22.35 24.90
C PRO A 222 32.93 21.19 24.40
N ARG A 223 33.78 21.46 23.40
CA ARG A 223 34.77 20.49 22.94
C ARG A 223 35.85 20.35 24.01
N PRO A 224 36.32 19.13 24.31
CA PRO A 224 37.47 18.92 25.19
C PRO A 224 38.75 19.55 24.62
#